data_AF-A0A4Q2UG00-F1
#
_entry.id   AF-A0A4Q2UG00-F1
#
_cell.length_a   1.000
_cell.length_b   1.000
_cell.length_c   1.000
_cell.angle_alpha   90.00
_cell.angle_beta   90.00
_cell.angle_gamma   90.00
#
_symmetry.space_group_name_H-M   'P 1'
#
loop_
_entity.id
_entity.type
_entity.pdbx_description
1 polymer ?
#
loop_
_entity_poly.entity_id
_entity_poly.type
_entity_poly.pdbx_seq_one_letter_code
_entity_poly.pdbx_strand_id
1 'polypeptide(L)'
;MKYLISLLPLWVYAYAGPAQTPNSIVSSPDGKLQVTLSLDNGKPAYSVSLNGNPFIVKSPLGLKTNVDDFTEGLSVGKALAISKLDNTYELPNIKQSKVHYVANEGVISYSKENRPAIDITFRVSNNDVAFRYKVYPQKASRSCVINEEKTGFTFPTGTTTFLSAQSKAMVGFARTMDFMKTVPTTWDEVRYIDGYPGRYVVLARRQGTKWYVAGVNAQKESLKLKIKLPMITPGAQYKLYSDDAQLTGRVTTAKLPKNQEMEWVIPTNGAALLVN
;
A
#
# COMPACT_ATOMS: atom_id res chain seq x y z
N MET A 1 24.59 -87.72 6.21
CA MET A 1 23.84 -86.58 6.80
C MET A 1 24.59 -85.30 6.50
N LYS A 2 24.09 -84.48 5.56
CA LYS A 2 24.64 -83.14 5.24
C LYS A 2 23.52 -82.14 5.52
N TYR A 3 23.73 -81.24 6.49
CA TYR A 3 22.77 -80.18 6.83
C TYR A 3 22.92 -79.03 5.83
N LEU A 4 21.84 -78.70 5.12
CA LEU A 4 21.76 -77.53 4.24
C LEU A 4 21.25 -76.34 5.07
N ILE A 5 22.10 -75.33 5.28
CA ILE A 5 21.72 -74.07 5.96
C ILE A 5 21.14 -73.15 4.89
N SER A 6 19.84 -72.86 4.93
CA SER A 6 19.19 -71.88 4.06
C SER A 6 19.33 -70.47 4.66
N LEU A 7 20.07 -69.61 3.98
CA LEU A 7 20.13 -68.17 4.27
C LEU A 7 18.93 -67.46 3.62
N LEU A 8 18.00 -66.98 4.45
CA LEU A 8 16.92 -66.08 4.05
C LEU A 8 17.49 -64.65 3.87
N PRO A 9 17.23 -63.96 2.73
CA PRO A 9 17.70 -62.60 2.55
C PRO A 9 16.88 -61.64 3.41
N LEU A 10 17.57 -60.90 4.28
CA LEU A 10 17.00 -59.81 5.08
C LEU A 10 16.75 -58.60 4.16
N TRP A 11 15.49 -58.32 3.85
CA TRP A 11 15.11 -57.11 3.10
C TRP A 11 15.15 -55.91 4.04
N VAL A 12 16.18 -55.09 3.93
CA VAL A 12 16.24 -53.78 4.60
C VAL A 12 15.34 -52.82 3.84
N TYR A 13 14.15 -52.53 4.39
CA TYR A 13 13.34 -51.41 3.92
C TYR A 13 14.03 -50.11 4.33
N ALA A 14 14.69 -49.45 3.39
CA ALA A 14 15.12 -48.08 3.56
C ALA A 14 13.87 -47.18 3.63
N TYR A 15 13.56 -46.67 4.82
CA TYR A 15 12.54 -45.64 5.00
C TYR A 15 13.04 -44.36 4.33
N ALA A 16 12.55 -44.06 3.14
CA ALA A 16 12.71 -42.74 2.54
C ALA A 16 11.86 -41.77 3.38
N GLY A 17 12.49 -40.91 4.18
CA GLY A 17 11.81 -39.78 4.81
C GLY A 17 11.11 -38.92 3.74
N PRO A 18 10.09 -38.12 4.12
CA PRO A 18 9.40 -37.25 3.17
C PRO A 18 10.44 -36.40 2.43
N ALA A 19 10.47 -36.52 1.11
CA ALA A 19 11.36 -35.75 0.26
C ALA A 19 11.11 -34.26 0.54
N GLN A 20 12.08 -33.59 1.15
CA GLN A 20 12.05 -32.15 1.31
C GLN A 20 12.17 -31.56 -0.09
N THR A 21 11.07 -30.97 -0.58
CA THR A 21 11.04 -30.28 -1.88
C THR A 21 12.22 -29.31 -1.93
N PRO A 22 13.09 -29.36 -2.95
CA PRO A 22 14.22 -28.44 -3.03
C PRO A 22 13.70 -27.01 -2.96
N ASN A 23 14.15 -26.26 -1.95
CA ASN A 23 13.75 -24.87 -1.74
C ASN A 23 14.08 -24.07 -3.00
N SER A 24 13.08 -23.45 -3.59
CA SER A 24 13.24 -22.62 -4.79
C SER A 24 13.69 -21.23 -4.35
N ILE A 25 14.97 -20.91 -4.53
CA ILE A 25 15.57 -19.66 -4.03
C ILE A 25 15.93 -18.71 -5.18
N VAL A 26 15.58 -17.43 -5.03
CA VAL A 26 16.02 -16.34 -5.91
C VAL A 26 16.91 -15.39 -5.09
N SER A 27 18.19 -15.34 -5.42
CA SER A 27 19.16 -14.47 -4.74
C SER A 27 19.38 -13.17 -5.50
N SER A 28 19.65 -12.10 -4.78
CA SER A 28 20.20 -10.85 -5.31
C SER A 28 21.55 -11.05 -6.03
N PRO A 29 21.98 -10.11 -6.89
CA PRO A 29 23.30 -10.15 -7.54
C PRO A 29 24.48 -10.28 -6.56
N ASP A 30 24.40 -9.68 -5.37
CA ASP A 30 25.43 -9.80 -4.33
C ASP A 30 25.21 -10.98 -3.36
N GLY A 31 24.12 -11.74 -3.54
CA GLY A 31 23.77 -12.93 -2.77
C GLY A 31 23.23 -12.67 -1.36
N LYS A 32 23.16 -11.41 -0.91
CA LYS A 32 22.80 -11.06 0.48
C LYS A 32 21.31 -11.12 0.75
N LEU A 33 20.53 -10.59 -0.19
CA LEU A 33 19.07 -10.65 -0.16
C LEU A 33 18.60 -11.90 -0.90
N GLN A 34 17.79 -12.73 -0.25
CA GLN A 34 17.33 -14.00 -0.82
C GLN A 34 15.82 -14.18 -0.58
N VAL A 35 15.11 -14.58 -1.63
CA VAL A 35 13.70 -14.97 -1.56
C VAL A 35 13.62 -16.49 -1.64
N THR A 36 12.99 -17.12 -0.66
CA THR A 36 12.72 -18.57 -0.68
C THR A 36 11.24 -18.81 -0.92
N LEU A 37 10.93 -19.58 -1.97
CA LEU A 37 9.58 -20.00 -2.35
C LEU A 37 9.28 -21.39 -1.82
N SER A 38 8.10 -21.56 -1.24
CA SER A 38 7.59 -22.86 -0.77
C SER A 38 6.17 -23.12 -1.28
N LEU A 39 5.81 -24.40 -1.33
CA LEU A 39 4.46 -24.85 -1.63
C LEU A 39 4.05 -25.86 -0.55
N ASP A 40 3.20 -25.44 0.37
CA ASP A 40 2.81 -26.21 1.54
C ASP A 40 1.42 -26.80 1.35
N ASN A 41 1.32 -28.10 1.08
CA ASN A 41 0.05 -28.78 0.80
C ASN A 41 -0.80 -28.03 -0.25
N GLY A 42 -0.12 -27.56 -1.32
CA GLY A 42 -0.73 -26.82 -2.42
C GLY A 42 -1.00 -25.34 -2.15
N LYS A 43 -0.53 -24.78 -1.03
CA LYS A 43 -0.61 -23.35 -0.70
C LYS A 43 0.74 -22.67 -0.95
N PRO A 44 0.86 -21.72 -1.89
CA PRO A 44 2.12 -21.07 -2.18
C PRO A 44 2.47 -20.06 -1.09
N ALA A 45 3.74 -20.02 -0.69
CA ALA A 45 4.26 -19.10 0.29
C ALA A 45 5.69 -18.66 -0.06
N TYR A 46 6.15 -17.59 0.58
CA TYR A 46 7.52 -17.12 0.45
C TYR A 46 8.08 -16.61 1.78
N SER A 47 9.40 -16.47 1.83
CA SER A 47 10.12 -15.75 2.88
C SER A 47 11.28 -14.97 2.28
N VAL A 48 11.76 -13.96 2.99
CA VAL A 48 12.88 -13.12 2.58
C VAL A 48 13.90 -13.05 3.71
N SER A 49 15.17 -13.28 3.39
CA SER A 49 16.29 -13.08 4.30
C SER A 49 17.28 -12.05 3.74
N LEU A 50 17.92 -11.32 4.64
CA LEU A 50 19.00 -10.38 4.33
C LEU A 50 20.22 -10.73 5.19
N ASN A 51 21.33 -11.07 4.55
CA ASN A 51 22.55 -11.58 5.21
C ASN A 51 22.25 -12.77 6.14
N GLY A 52 21.34 -13.66 5.71
CA GLY A 52 20.89 -14.82 6.50
C GLY A 52 19.88 -14.50 7.61
N ASN A 53 19.63 -13.24 7.94
CA ASN A 53 18.64 -12.86 8.95
C ASN A 53 17.23 -12.80 8.34
N PRO A 54 16.20 -13.32 9.01
CA PRO A 54 14.83 -13.25 8.52
C PRO A 54 14.33 -11.81 8.47
N PHE A 55 13.83 -11.38 7.32
CA PHE A 55 13.24 -10.05 7.11
C PHE A 55 11.72 -10.13 6.90
N ILE A 56 11.28 -11.04 6.02
CA ILE A 56 9.89 -11.48 5.89
C ILE A 56 9.87 -12.96 6.22
N VAL A 57 9.15 -13.35 7.28
CA VAL A 57 8.96 -14.77 7.59
C VAL A 57 7.89 -15.36 6.68
N LYS A 58 7.69 -16.67 6.75
CA LYS A 58 6.76 -17.42 5.90
C LYS A 58 5.43 -16.68 5.72
N SER A 59 5.19 -16.21 4.51
CA SER A 59 4.08 -15.33 4.15
C SER A 59 3.29 -15.93 2.99
N PRO A 60 1.95 -15.89 3.03
CA PRO A 60 1.12 -16.48 1.99
C PRO A 60 1.20 -15.70 0.67
N LEU A 61 1.00 -16.42 -0.43
CA LEU A 61 0.78 -15.88 -1.77
C LEU A 61 -0.55 -16.41 -2.32
N GLY A 62 -1.09 -15.73 -3.33
CA GLY A 62 -2.21 -16.25 -4.12
C GLY A 62 -3.37 -15.28 -4.28
N LEU A 63 -4.23 -15.62 -5.23
CA LEU A 63 -5.39 -14.82 -5.63
C LEU A 63 -6.63 -15.71 -5.63
N LYS A 64 -7.70 -15.23 -5.00
CA LYS A 64 -9.02 -15.84 -5.13
C LYS A 64 -9.79 -15.10 -6.21
N THR A 65 -10.23 -15.81 -7.23
CA THR A 65 -10.85 -15.22 -8.41
C THR A 65 -12.21 -15.83 -8.69
N ASN A 66 -12.95 -15.26 -9.66
CA ASN A 66 -14.18 -15.86 -10.15
C ASN A 66 -13.95 -17.11 -11.03
N VAL A 67 -12.73 -17.30 -11.56
CA VAL A 67 -12.42 -18.41 -12.47
C VAL A 67 -11.86 -19.65 -11.74
N ASP A 68 -11.12 -19.42 -10.65
CA ASP A 68 -10.61 -20.46 -9.75
C ASP A 68 -10.03 -19.83 -8.45
N ASP A 69 -9.71 -20.68 -7.48
CA ASP A 69 -8.97 -20.32 -6.27
C ASP A 69 -7.49 -20.68 -6.42
N PHE A 70 -6.63 -19.67 -6.58
CA PHE A 70 -5.18 -19.85 -6.69
C PHE A 70 -4.45 -19.66 -5.36
N THR A 71 -5.16 -19.77 -4.24
CA THR A 71 -4.57 -19.75 -2.89
C THR A 71 -4.27 -21.16 -2.37
N GLU A 72 -4.85 -22.19 -2.98
CA GLU A 72 -4.71 -23.58 -2.56
C GLU A 72 -4.90 -24.58 -3.72
N GLY A 73 -4.53 -25.84 -3.46
CA GLY A 73 -4.66 -26.93 -4.44
C GLY A 73 -3.71 -26.82 -5.63
N LEU A 74 -2.64 -26.03 -5.52
CA LEU A 74 -1.63 -25.88 -6.56
C LEU A 74 -0.62 -27.04 -6.52
N SER A 75 -0.06 -27.37 -7.68
CA SER A 75 1.12 -28.21 -7.83
C SER A 75 2.19 -27.45 -8.64
N VAL A 76 3.46 -27.81 -8.49
CA VAL A 76 4.53 -27.22 -9.32
C VAL A 76 4.33 -27.70 -10.76
N GLY A 77 4.05 -26.77 -11.67
CA GLY A 77 3.91 -27.03 -13.10
C GLY A 77 5.25 -26.94 -13.83
N LYS A 78 5.99 -25.84 -13.63
CA LYS A 78 7.38 -25.69 -14.07
C LYS A 78 8.24 -25.25 -12.89
N ALA A 79 9.38 -25.90 -12.75
CA ALA A 79 10.38 -25.56 -11.75
C ALA A 79 10.87 -24.11 -11.92
N LEU A 80 11.42 -23.54 -10.84
CA LEU A 80 11.94 -22.19 -10.82
C LEU A 80 12.99 -21.98 -11.92
N ALA A 81 12.71 -21.06 -12.84
CA ALA A 81 13.65 -20.58 -13.85
C ALA A 81 14.23 -19.23 -13.41
N ILE A 82 15.56 -19.10 -13.42
CA ILE A 82 16.26 -17.87 -13.02
C ILE A 82 16.95 -17.26 -14.23
N SER A 83 16.83 -15.93 -14.39
CA SER A 83 17.53 -15.15 -15.41
C SER A 83 18.11 -13.87 -14.81
N LYS A 84 19.17 -13.33 -15.41
CA LYS A 84 19.78 -12.06 -14.99
C LYS A 84 19.16 -10.89 -15.77
N LEU A 85 18.88 -9.80 -15.07
CA LEU A 85 18.50 -8.50 -15.62
C LEU A 85 19.64 -7.51 -15.41
N ASP A 86 19.97 -6.76 -16.46
CA ASP A 86 21.02 -5.74 -16.45
C ASP A 86 20.64 -4.67 -17.50
N ASN A 87 19.93 -3.64 -17.06
CA ASN A 87 19.32 -2.64 -17.93
C ASN A 87 19.62 -1.22 -17.43
N THR A 88 19.65 -0.25 -18.34
CA THR A 88 19.75 1.18 -18.00
C THR A 88 18.56 1.94 -18.57
N TYR A 89 17.99 2.87 -17.80
CA TYR A 89 16.89 3.74 -18.25
C TYR A 89 16.95 5.13 -17.63
N GLU A 90 16.25 6.10 -18.22
CA GLU A 90 16.20 7.49 -17.74
C GLU A 90 14.77 7.90 -17.39
N LEU A 91 14.61 8.71 -16.33
CA LEU A 91 13.33 9.26 -15.88
C LEU A 91 13.50 10.73 -15.45
N PRO A 92 12.66 11.66 -15.93
CA PRO A 92 12.91 13.09 -15.76
C PRO A 92 12.65 13.62 -14.35
N ASN A 93 11.74 12.98 -13.59
CA ASN A 93 11.13 13.58 -12.39
C ASN A 93 11.26 12.68 -11.15
N ILE A 94 12.37 11.95 -11.02
CA ILE A 94 12.65 11.12 -9.84
C ILE A 94 14.00 11.50 -9.22
N LYS A 95 14.29 10.96 -8.03
CA LYS A 95 15.51 11.24 -7.25
C LYS A 95 16.84 10.94 -7.98
N GLN A 96 16.81 10.12 -9.03
CA GLN A 96 17.97 9.76 -9.85
C GLN A 96 17.55 9.65 -11.31
N SER A 97 18.02 10.56 -12.16
CA SER A 97 17.56 10.68 -13.55
C SER A 97 18.03 9.57 -14.48
N LYS A 98 19.15 8.90 -14.17
CA LYS A 98 19.67 7.74 -14.90
C LYS A 98 19.82 6.55 -13.96
N VAL A 99 19.10 5.47 -14.21
CA VAL A 99 19.05 4.27 -13.35
C VAL A 99 19.69 3.09 -14.04
N HIS A 100 20.70 2.49 -13.40
CA HIS A 100 21.25 1.19 -13.77
C HIS A 100 20.58 0.12 -12.88
N TYR A 101 19.73 -0.71 -13.49
CA TYR A 101 18.92 -1.70 -12.80
C TYR A 101 19.48 -3.11 -13.05
N VAL A 102 20.05 -3.69 -11.99
CA VAL A 102 20.58 -5.05 -11.97
C VAL A 102 19.80 -5.88 -10.94
N ALA A 103 19.28 -7.03 -11.39
CA ALA A 103 18.51 -7.94 -10.55
C ALA A 103 18.55 -9.36 -11.11
N ASN A 104 18.24 -10.35 -10.29
CA ASN A 104 17.89 -11.69 -10.77
C ASN A 104 16.37 -11.84 -10.80
N GLU A 105 15.82 -12.36 -11.90
CA GLU A 105 14.41 -12.67 -12.08
C GLU A 105 14.20 -14.18 -11.96
N GLY A 106 13.40 -14.59 -10.98
CA GLY A 106 12.94 -15.97 -10.80
C GLY A 106 11.47 -16.11 -11.16
N VAL A 107 11.12 -17.08 -11.99
CA VAL A 107 9.75 -17.42 -12.36
C VAL A 107 9.44 -18.86 -11.96
N ILE A 108 8.42 -19.05 -11.12
CA ILE A 108 7.86 -20.38 -10.82
C ILE A 108 6.45 -20.46 -11.38
N SER A 109 6.13 -21.58 -12.05
CA SER A 109 4.81 -21.82 -12.61
C SER A 109 4.09 -22.88 -11.80
N TYR A 110 2.89 -22.55 -11.33
CA TYR A 110 2.00 -23.50 -10.68
C TYR A 110 0.89 -23.96 -11.63
N SER A 111 0.47 -25.20 -11.43
CA SER A 111 -0.65 -25.82 -12.11
C SER A 111 -1.75 -26.20 -11.12
N LYS A 112 -2.97 -26.32 -11.62
CA LYS A 112 -4.12 -26.81 -10.87
C LYS A 112 -4.93 -27.73 -11.79
N GLU A 113 -5.26 -28.92 -11.31
CA GLU A 113 -5.94 -29.95 -12.12
C GLU A 113 -5.23 -30.22 -13.47
N ASN A 114 -3.89 -30.32 -13.45
CA ASN A 114 -3.05 -30.52 -14.65
C ASN A 114 -3.14 -29.42 -15.72
N ARG A 115 -3.66 -28.22 -15.38
CA ARG A 115 -3.67 -27.03 -16.26
C ARG A 115 -2.76 -25.94 -15.70
N PRO A 116 -2.13 -25.11 -16.56
CA PRO A 116 -1.44 -23.89 -16.10
C PRO A 116 -2.39 -23.00 -15.31
N ALA A 117 -1.99 -22.58 -14.11
CA ALA A 117 -2.82 -21.80 -13.22
C ALA A 117 -2.28 -20.38 -13.06
N ILE A 118 -1.09 -20.26 -12.45
CA ILE A 118 -0.49 -18.98 -12.09
C ILE A 118 1.03 -19.06 -12.18
N ASP A 119 1.68 -18.07 -12.78
CA ASP A 119 3.11 -17.84 -12.57
C ASP A 119 3.29 -16.80 -11.48
N ILE A 120 4.31 -17.01 -10.64
CA ILE A 120 4.79 -16.02 -9.70
C ILE A 120 6.20 -15.64 -10.11
N THR A 121 6.41 -14.35 -10.39
CA THR A 121 7.70 -13.79 -10.78
C THR A 121 8.24 -12.96 -9.64
N PHE A 122 9.47 -13.21 -9.21
CA PHE A 122 10.23 -12.38 -8.28
C PHE A 122 11.42 -11.75 -9.01
N ARG A 123 11.65 -10.45 -8.77
CA ARG A 123 12.87 -9.75 -9.15
C ARG A 123 13.57 -9.30 -7.87
N VAL A 124 14.81 -9.72 -7.71
CA VAL A 124 15.61 -9.47 -6.52
C VAL A 124 16.84 -8.66 -6.92
N SER A 125 16.83 -7.36 -6.61
CA SER A 125 18.04 -6.51 -6.66
C SER A 125 18.79 -6.64 -5.33
N ASN A 126 19.93 -5.95 -5.16
CA ASN A 126 20.68 -6.01 -3.90
C ASN A 126 19.89 -5.53 -2.67
N ASN A 127 18.87 -4.68 -2.85
CA ASN A 127 18.12 -4.07 -1.74
C ASN A 127 16.59 -4.16 -1.89
N ASP A 128 16.09 -4.65 -3.02
CA ASP A 128 14.66 -4.64 -3.32
C ASP A 128 14.18 -6.02 -3.77
N VAL A 129 12.98 -6.37 -3.32
CA VAL A 129 12.21 -7.50 -3.86
C VAL A 129 10.94 -6.94 -4.48
N ALA A 130 10.74 -7.22 -5.76
CA ALA A 130 9.48 -6.96 -6.46
C ALA A 130 8.90 -8.29 -6.95
N PHE A 131 7.59 -8.47 -6.87
CA PHE A 131 6.95 -9.66 -7.42
C PHE A 131 5.59 -9.37 -8.03
N ARG A 132 5.14 -10.29 -8.88
CA ARG A 132 3.84 -10.21 -9.54
C ARG A 132 3.26 -11.60 -9.81
N TYR A 133 1.95 -11.61 -10.03
CA TYR A 133 1.20 -12.76 -10.51
C TYR A 133 0.92 -12.63 -12.02
N LYS A 134 1.01 -13.76 -12.73
CA LYS A 134 0.44 -13.90 -14.08
C LYS A 134 -0.58 -15.04 -14.03
N VAL A 135 -1.86 -14.69 -14.13
CA VAL A 135 -2.96 -15.65 -14.13
C VAL A 135 -3.19 -16.19 -15.54
N TYR A 136 -3.26 -17.51 -15.69
CA TYR A 136 -3.58 -18.15 -16.96
C TYR A 136 -5.09 -18.32 -17.15
N PRO A 137 -5.59 -18.22 -18.40
CA PRO A 137 -6.98 -18.53 -18.70
C PRO A 137 -7.38 -19.90 -18.18
N GLN A 138 -8.47 -19.95 -17.40
CA GLN A 138 -9.06 -21.20 -16.93
C GLN A 138 -10.29 -21.53 -17.77
N LYS A 139 -10.33 -22.78 -18.27
CA LYS A 139 -11.44 -23.30 -19.09
C LYS A 139 -11.69 -22.36 -20.30
N ALA A 140 -12.95 -21.98 -20.55
CA ALA A 140 -13.33 -21.06 -21.63
C ALA A 140 -13.18 -19.57 -21.26
N SER A 141 -12.88 -19.22 -20.01
CA SER A 141 -12.84 -17.81 -19.60
C SER A 141 -11.68 -17.07 -20.26
N ARG A 142 -11.92 -15.80 -20.60
CA ARG A 142 -10.93 -14.86 -21.15
C ARG A 142 -10.78 -13.59 -20.32
N SER A 143 -11.58 -13.45 -19.25
CA SER A 143 -11.49 -12.38 -18.26
C SER A 143 -11.45 -12.97 -16.86
N CYS A 144 -10.92 -12.21 -15.91
CA CYS A 144 -10.74 -12.63 -14.53
C CYS A 144 -11.08 -11.47 -13.60
N VAL A 145 -11.94 -11.73 -12.61
CA VAL A 145 -12.24 -10.82 -11.50
C VAL A 145 -11.50 -11.34 -10.29
N ILE A 146 -10.67 -10.48 -9.67
CA ILE A 146 -9.97 -10.78 -8.43
C ILE A 146 -10.90 -10.39 -7.28
N ASN A 147 -11.32 -11.38 -6.49
CA ASN A 147 -12.21 -11.19 -5.36
C ASN A 147 -11.43 -10.89 -4.07
N GLU A 148 -10.29 -11.56 -3.89
CA GLU A 148 -9.40 -11.41 -2.75
C GLU A 148 -7.96 -11.66 -3.20
N GLU A 149 -7.04 -10.88 -2.66
CA GLU A 149 -5.62 -11.16 -2.72
C GLU A 149 -5.16 -11.68 -1.35
N LYS A 150 -4.58 -12.89 -1.31
CA LYS A 150 -4.14 -13.54 -0.07
C LYS A 150 -2.69 -13.20 0.30
N THR A 151 -2.01 -12.44 -0.56
CA THR A 151 -0.63 -11.99 -0.35
C THR A 151 -0.45 -11.40 1.04
N GLY A 152 0.48 -11.97 1.80
CA GLY A 152 0.82 -11.50 3.15
C GLY A 152 2.25 -11.00 3.24
N PHE A 153 2.48 -10.24 4.31
CA PHE A 153 3.80 -9.79 4.75
C PHE A 153 3.88 -10.02 6.25
N THR A 154 4.35 -11.20 6.64
CA THR A 154 4.52 -11.55 8.05
C THR A 154 5.93 -11.15 8.49
N PHE A 155 6.01 -10.31 9.51
CA PHE A 155 7.26 -9.81 10.05
C PHE A 155 7.75 -10.66 11.23
N PRO A 156 9.06 -10.70 11.49
CA PRO A 156 9.61 -11.26 12.73
C PRO A 156 9.01 -10.61 13.98
N THR A 157 8.90 -11.38 15.07
CA THR A 157 8.45 -10.88 16.38
C THR A 157 9.32 -9.71 16.84
N GLY A 158 8.71 -8.65 17.36
CA GLY A 158 9.40 -7.44 17.83
C GLY A 158 9.60 -6.36 16.77
N THR A 159 9.16 -6.58 15.53
CA THR A 159 9.19 -5.56 14.47
C THR A 159 8.33 -4.35 14.85
N THR A 160 8.92 -3.16 14.84
CA THR A 160 8.22 -1.88 15.05
C THR A 160 7.67 -1.33 13.74
N THR A 161 6.66 -0.47 13.81
CA THR A 161 5.96 0.04 12.63
C THR A 161 5.82 1.56 12.65
N PHE A 162 5.88 2.16 11.47
CA PHE A 162 5.58 3.58 11.23
C PHE A 162 4.45 3.64 10.19
N LEU A 163 3.21 3.65 10.67
CA LEU A 163 2.01 3.54 9.82
C LEU A 163 1.07 4.71 10.06
N SER A 164 0.42 5.16 8.98
CA SER A 164 -0.78 6.00 9.06
C SER A 164 -2.01 5.14 8.83
N ALA A 165 -3.05 5.32 9.62
CA ALA A 165 -4.28 4.55 9.48
C ALA A 165 -4.96 4.90 8.15
N GLN A 166 -5.32 3.86 7.38
CA GLN A 166 -6.05 4.06 6.15
C GLN A 166 -7.48 4.52 6.45
N SER A 167 -7.94 5.57 5.77
CA SER A 167 -9.33 6.00 5.87
C SER A 167 -10.25 4.89 5.36
N LYS A 168 -11.43 4.72 5.96
CA LYS A 168 -12.43 3.79 5.40
C LYS A 168 -12.76 4.20 3.95
N ALA A 169 -13.23 3.26 3.14
CA ALA A 169 -13.76 3.60 1.83
C ALA A 169 -14.92 4.61 2.00
N MET A 170 -14.97 5.62 1.14
CA MET A 170 -16.04 6.62 1.06
C MET A 170 -16.28 7.51 2.30
N VAL A 171 -15.50 7.45 3.39
CA VAL A 171 -15.67 8.37 4.54
C VAL A 171 -15.09 9.77 4.29
N GLY A 172 -14.13 9.92 3.38
CA GLY A 172 -13.37 11.17 3.23
C GLY A 172 -13.90 12.18 2.20
N PHE A 173 -15.07 11.99 1.58
CA PHE A 173 -15.31 12.65 0.29
C PHE A 173 -16.71 13.17 -0.04
N ALA A 174 -17.80 12.71 0.58
CA ALA A 174 -19.14 13.06 0.08
C ALA A 174 -19.43 14.58 0.11
N ARG A 175 -18.85 15.34 1.05
CA ARG A 175 -19.16 16.78 1.21
C ARG A 175 -18.08 17.72 0.67
N THR A 176 -16.85 17.23 0.47
CA THR A 176 -15.67 18.05 0.13
C THR A 176 -15.04 17.67 -1.20
N MET A 177 -15.38 16.53 -1.82
CA MET A 177 -14.77 16.12 -3.11
C MET A 177 -14.96 17.17 -4.20
N ASP A 178 -16.20 17.68 -4.36
CA ASP A 178 -16.46 18.69 -5.38
C ASP A 178 -15.75 20.01 -5.09
N PHE A 179 -15.55 20.33 -3.81
CA PHE A 179 -14.71 21.46 -3.43
C PHE A 179 -13.25 21.21 -3.81
N MET A 180 -12.68 20.05 -3.45
CA MET A 180 -11.28 19.69 -3.71
C MET A 180 -10.94 19.73 -5.21
N LYS A 181 -11.87 19.33 -6.09
CA LYS A 181 -11.71 19.45 -7.55
C LYS A 181 -11.57 20.90 -8.04
N THR A 182 -12.08 21.85 -7.28
CA THR A 182 -12.06 23.30 -7.61
C THR A 182 -10.97 24.07 -6.88
N VAL A 183 -10.20 23.42 -6.01
CA VAL A 183 -9.11 24.10 -5.28
C VAL A 183 -8.00 24.48 -6.26
N PRO A 184 -7.60 25.75 -6.29
CA PRO A 184 -6.51 26.24 -7.13
C PRO A 184 -5.16 25.56 -6.84
N THR A 185 -4.38 25.34 -7.89
CA THR A 185 -2.97 24.92 -7.76
C THR A 185 -2.01 26.09 -7.61
N THR A 186 -2.44 27.30 -7.99
CA THR A 186 -1.68 28.55 -7.89
C THR A 186 -2.49 29.63 -7.16
N TRP A 187 -1.78 30.56 -6.53
CA TRP A 187 -2.38 31.62 -5.71
C TRP A 187 -1.79 32.97 -6.11
N ASP A 188 -2.66 33.97 -6.27
CA ASP A 188 -2.25 35.34 -6.58
C ASP A 188 -1.69 36.04 -5.33
N GLU A 189 -2.19 35.64 -4.16
CA GLU A 189 -1.89 36.32 -2.91
C GLU A 189 -2.06 35.38 -1.71
N VAL A 190 -1.22 35.57 -0.69
CA VAL A 190 -1.31 34.90 0.61
C VAL A 190 -1.23 35.95 1.72
N ARG A 191 -2.17 35.92 2.66
CA ARG A 191 -2.20 36.80 3.84
C ARG A 191 -2.22 35.98 5.11
N TYR A 192 -1.32 36.33 6.02
CA TYR A 192 -1.41 35.95 7.42
C TYR A 192 -2.51 36.79 8.08
N ILE A 193 -3.48 36.12 8.72
CA ILE A 193 -4.60 36.79 9.40
C ILE A 193 -4.35 36.81 10.91
N ASP A 194 -4.08 35.65 11.48
CA ASP A 194 -3.83 35.48 12.91
C ASP A 194 -3.16 34.13 13.19
N GLY A 195 -2.59 33.93 14.37
CA GLY A 195 -1.90 32.70 14.72
C GLY A 195 -0.90 32.84 15.84
N TYR A 196 -0.53 31.70 16.40
CA TYR A 196 0.57 31.59 17.35
C TYR A 196 1.31 30.26 17.11
N PRO A 197 2.65 30.27 16.96
CA PRO A 197 3.43 29.06 16.69
C PRO A 197 3.10 27.91 17.66
N GLY A 198 2.84 26.73 17.10
CA GLY A 198 2.51 25.52 17.86
C GLY A 198 1.09 25.50 18.46
N ARG A 199 0.27 26.55 18.29
CA ARG A 199 -1.10 26.60 18.81
C ARG A 199 -2.15 26.62 17.71
N TYR A 200 -2.09 27.61 16.83
CA TYR A 200 -3.06 27.73 15.73
C TYR A 200 -2.55 28.69 14.65
N VAL A 201 -3.19 28.65 13.49
CA VAL A 201 -2.93 29.58 12.40
C VAL A 201 -4.21 29.84 11.61
N VAL A 202 -4.38 31.09 11.16
CA VAL A 202 -5.37 31.50 10.18
C VAL A 202 -4.66 32.15 9.00
N LEU A 203 -4.79 31.52 7.83
CA LEU A 203 -4.20 31.99 6.58
C LEU A 203 -5.29 32.19 5.54
N ALA A 204 -5.17 33.26 4.76
CA ALA A 204 -6.02 33.52 3.61
C ALA A 204 -5.21 33.43 2.32
N ARG A 205 -5.75 32.77 1.30
CA ARG A 205 -5.17 32.72 -0.05
C ARG A 205 -6.19 33.21 -1.07
N ARG A 206 -5.74 33.96 -2.09
CA ARG A 206 -6.60 34.47 -3.17
C ARG A 206 -6.26 33.83 -4.50
N GLN A 207 -7.29 33.53 -5.28
CA GLN A 207 -7.18 33.35 -6.72
C GLN A 207 -8.32 34.10 -7.41
N GLY A 208 -7.99 35.03 -8.31
CA GLY A 208 -8.94 35.95 -8.91
C GLY A 208 -9.65 36.79 -7.84
N THR A 209 -10.97 36.65 -7.76
CA THR A 209 -11.83 37.36 -6.78
C THR A 209 -12.19 36.52 -5.55
N LYS A 210 -11.78 35.25 -5.50
CA LYS A 210 -12.13 34.32 -4.43
C LYS A 210 -11.02 34.22 -3.40
N TRP A 211 -11.40 34.32 -2.13
CA TRP A 211 -10.56 34.09 -0.97
C TRP A 211 -10.88 32.75 -0.33
N TYR A 212 -9.82 32.07 0.08
CA TYR A 212 -9.82 30.80 0.78
C TYR A 212 -9.15 31.04 2.12
N VAL A 213 -9.94 31.16 3.19
CA VAL A 213 -9.46 31.44 4.55
C VAL A 213 -9.50 30.16 5.34
N ALA A 214 -8.35 29.61 5.71
CA ALA A 214 -8.22 28.37 6.46
C ALA A 214 -7.72 28.65 7.88
N GLY A 215 -8.40 28.09 8.87
CA GLY A 215 -8.00 28.07 10.26
C GLY A 215 -7.71 26.64 10.72
N VAL A 216 -6.59 26.43 11.41
CA VAL A 216 -6.20 25.12 11.96
C VAL A 216 -5.88 25.26 13.45
N ASN A 217 -6.42 24.36 14.26
CA ASN A 217 -6.21 24.33 15.71
C ASN A 217 -5.37 23.11 16.12
N ALA A 218 -4.17 23.37 16.65
CA ALA A 218 -3.24 22.37 17.15
C ALA A 218 -3.29 22.23 18.70
N GLN A 219 -4.23 22.91 19.36
CA GLN A 219 -4.40 22.82 20.82
C GLN A 219 -5.32 21.68 21.22
N LYS A 220 -5.26 21.29 22.50
CA LYS A 220 -6.12 20.26 23.09
C LYS A 220 -7.57 20.71 23.30
N GLU A 221 -7.82 22.02 23.31
CA GLU A 221 -9.13 22.63 23.55
C GLU A 221 -9.69 23.30 22.28
N SER A 222 -11.00 23.50 22.24
CA SER A 222 -11.65 24.22 21.14
C SER A 222 -11.24 25.69 21.14
N LEU A 223 -10.84 26.19 19.98
CA LEU A 223 -10.36 27.54 19.81
C LEU A 223 -11.51 28.45 19.36
N LYS A 224 -11.77 29.52 20.11
CA LYS A 224 -12.69 30.60 19.74
C LYS A 224 -11.89 31.82 19.30
N LEU A 225 -12.05 32.23 18.05
CA LEU A 225 -11.38 33.41 17.48
C LEU A 225 -12.41 34.44 17.04
N LYS A 226 -12.04 35.71 17.16
CA LYS A 226 -12.74 36.81 16.49
C LYS A 226 -11.81 37.33 15.38
N ILE A 227 -12.10 36.95 14.14
CA ILE A 227 -11.27 37.28 12.99
C ILE A 227 -11.88 38.42 12.17
N LYS A 228 -11.03 39.31 11.68
CA LYS A 228 -11.41 40.38 10.76
C LYS A 228 -10.90 40.06 9.36
N LEU A 229 -11.78 40.11 8.37
CA LEU A 229 -11.48 39.74 6.98
C LEU A 229 -11.65 40.94 6.04
N PRO A 230 -10.81 41.99 6.17
CA PRO A 230 -10.99 43.24 5.44
C PRO A 230 -10.88 43.09 3.91
N MET A 231 -10.25 42.01 3.46
CA MET A 231 -10.04 41.71 2.04
C MET A 231 -11.27 41.10 1.33
N ILE A 232 -12.30 40.69 2.07
CA ILE A 232 -13.54 40.13 1.50
C ILE A 232 -14.62 41.20 1.55
N THR A 233 -15.30 41.45 0.43
CA THR A 233 -16.35 42.48 0.34
C THR A 233 -17.43 42.32 1.42
N PRO A 234 -17.81 43.40 2.15
CA PRO A 234 -18.88 43.33 3.14
C PRO A 234 -20.18 42.78 2.53
N GLY A 235 -20.85 41.86 3.22
CA GLY A 235 -22.08 41.23 2.73
C GLY A 235 -21.90 40.14 1.68
N ALA A 236 -20.66 39.83 1.26
CA ALA A 236 -20.39 38.71 0.37
C ALA A 236 -20.89 37.38 0.98
N GLN A 237 -21.50 36.54 0.15
CA GLN A 237 -21.82 35.18 0.55
C GLN A 237 -20.53 34.36 0.65
N TYR A 238 -20.46 33.46 1.62
CA TYR A 238 -19.38 32.49 1.74
C TYR A 238 -19.92 31.12 2.13
N LYS A 239 -19.19 30.09 1.71
CA LYS A 239 -19.32 28.72 2.20
C LYS A 239 -18.30 28.49 3.31
N LEU A 240 -18.76 27.92 4.43
CA LEU A 240 -17.91 27.53 5.55
C LEU A 240 -17.93 26.01 5.70
N TYR A 241 -16.77 25.43 5.46
CA TYR A 241 -16.45 24.04 5.78
C TYR A 241 -15.89 24.03 7.20
N SER A 242 -16.54 23.32 8.12
CA SER A 242 -16.09 23.26 9.51
C SER A 242 -16.45 21.91 10.12
N ASP A 243 -15.71 21.52 11.14
CA ASP A 243 -16.04 20.34 11.94
C ASP A 243 -16.89 20.75 13.15
N ASP A 244 -17.83 19.89 13.55
CA ASP A 244 -18.49 20.01 14.85
C ASP A 244 -17.62 19.43 15.98
N ALA A 245 -18.15 19.42 17.21
CA ALA A 245 -17.44 18.93 18.38
C ALA A 245 -17.09 17.43 18.30
N GLN A 246 -17.76 16.66 17.43
CA GLN A 246 -17.53 15.24 17.19
C GLN A 246 -16.64 15.01 15.95
N LEU A 247 -16.04 16.06 15.39
CA LEU A 247 -15.26 16.01 14.14
C LEU A 247 -16.08 15.57 12.93
N THR A 248 -17.38 15.81 12.94
CA THR A 248 -18.25 15.59 11.78
C THR A 248 -18.27 16.86 10.93
N GLY A 249 -17.74 16.77 9.71
CA GLY A 249 -17.65 17.92 8.81
C GLY A 249 -19.03 18.39 8.31
N ARG A 250 -19.28 19.69 8.41
CA ARG A 250 -20.49 20.39 7.92
C ARG A 250 -20.12 21.50 6.94
N VAL A 251 -21.02 21.79 6.01
CA VAL A 251 -20.90 22.92 5.09
C VAL A 251 -22.10 23.83 5.29
N THR A 252 -21.85 25.08 5.68
CA THR A 252 -22.89 26.10 5.83
C THR A 252 -22.65 27.25 4.86
N THR A 253 -23.71 27.98 4.51
CA THR A 253 -23.61 29.20 3.71
C THR A 253 -24.10 30.37 4.54
N ALA A 254 -23.34 31.46 4.56
CA ALA A 254 -23.68 32.68 5.30
C ALA A 254 -23.19 33.91 4.54
N LYS A 255 -23.50 35.10 5.05
CA LYS A 255 -22.99 36.38 4.53
C LYS A 255 -22.05 37.01 5.53
N LEU A 256 -20.95 37.56 5.04
CA LEU A 256 -20.00 38.26 5.88
C LEU A 256 -20.65 39.54 6.45
N PRO A 257 -20.59 39.79 7.77
CA PRO A 257 -21.16 41.00 8.37
C PRO A 257 -20.58 42.29 7.79
N LYS A 258 -21.30 43.41 7.92
CA LYS A 258 -20.87 44.72 7.37
C LYS A 258 -19.52 45.22 7.92
N ASN A 259 -19.19 44.85 9.16
CA ASN A 259 -17.91 45.16 9.79
C ASN A 259 -16.79 44.16 9.43
N GLN A 260 -17.07 43.15 8.60
CA GLN A 260 -16.15 42.09 8.15
C GLN A 260 -15.52 41.29 9.31
N GLU A 261 -16.13 41.33 10.49
CA GLU A 261 -15.69 40.55 11.65
C GLU A 261 -16.62 39.36 11.85
N MET A 262 -16.03 38.19 12.13
CA MET A 262 -16.79 36.99 12.45
C MET A 262 -16.15 36.23 13.60
N GLU A 263 -17.00 35.57 14.38
CA GLU A 263 -16.55 34.59 15.36
C GLU A 263 -16.38 33.23 14.69
N TRP A 264 -15.27 32.59 15.02
CA TRP A 264 -14.92 31.29 14.48
C TRP A 264 -14.57 30.33 15.61
N VAL A 265 -15.24 29.18 15.65
CA VAL A 265 -14.94 28.10 16.58
C VAL A 265 -14.33 26.94 15.81
N ILE A 266 -13.11 26.56 16.18
CA ILE A 266 -12.38 25.43 15.58
C ILE A 266 -12.18 24.38 16.67
N PRO A 267 -12.73 23.16 16.51
CA PRO A 267 -12.58 22.11 17.52
C PRO A 267 -11.11 21.67 17.67
N THR A 268 -10.82 20.94 18.75
CA THR A 268 -9.49 20.33 18.97
C THR A 268 -9.14 19.39 17.83
N ASN A 269 -7.90 19.44 17.33
CA ASN A 269 -7.46 18.74 16.11
C ASN A 269 -8.28 19.01 14.84
N GLY A 270 -9.13 20.04 14.87
CA GLY A 270 -10.00 20.40 13.75
C GLY A 270 -9.42 21.47 12.85
N ALA A 271 -10.08 21.64 11.72
CA ALA A 271 -9.86 22.77 10.83
C ALA A 271 -11.18 23.38 10.40
N ALA A 272 -11.10 24.58 9.87
CA ALA A 272 -12.22 25.19 9.17
C ALA A 272 -11.72 26.01 8.00
N LEU A 273 -12.54 26.08 6.96
CA LEU A 273 -12.23 26.75 5.71
C LEU A 273 -13.43 27.57 5.24
N LEU A 274 -13.21 28.86 5.02
CA LEU A 274 -14.16 29.79 4.42
C LEU A 274 -13.77 30.06 2.96
N VAL A 275 -14.76 30.03 2.07
CA VAL A 275 -14.61 30.38 0.66
C VAL A 275 -15.73 31.31 0.23
N ASN A 276 -15.40 32.48 -0.34
CA ASN A 276 -16.39 33.46 -0.82
C ASN A 276 -16.65 33.39 -2.34
#